data_AF-A0A9P0Z4B4-F1
#
_entry.id   AF-A0A9P0Z4B4-F1
#
_cell.length_a   1.000
_cell.length_b   1.000
_cell.length_c   1.000
_cell.angle_alpha   90.00
_cell.angle_beta   90.00
_cell.angle_gamma   90.00
#
_symmetry.space_group_name_H-M   'P 1'
#
loop_
_entity.id
_entity.type
_entity.pdbx_description
1 polymer ?
#
loop_
_entity_poly.entity_id
_entity_poly.type
_entity_poly.pdbx_seq_one_letter_code
_entity_poly.pdbx_strand_id
1 'polypeptide(L)'
;MSSSSSVPLHHVFPEVGATSERPRIPMVSDGRETHFFLSCEYARHVLTVALSDAEFGEAVALAGPSVVCSRPTPGQNIVDPPSPLHFGVHLASLQVGLRFPLHTAHLSVMSYYGVIPGQFSPTTHMFIAGFLPRCMHLGIRPFIDIFLHFFHSIRPGGSESPGYLSISQRAGHRLFEAKSYPDSFKGWRQKWVWVTSVDGRGAV
;
A
#
# COMPACT_ATOMS: atom_id res chain seq x y z
N MET A 1 -19.57 -35.65 9.49
CA MET A 1 -19.16 -35.40 8.09
C MET A 1 -19.75 -34.07 7.70
N SER A 2 -18.98 -32.99 7.83
CA SER A 2 -19.48 -31.62 7.60
C SER A 2 -19.23 -31.25 6.15
N SER A 3 -20.31 -31.14 5.39
CA SER A 3 -20.30 -30.75 3.98
C SER A 3 -19.79 -29.31 3.83
N SER A 4 -18.68 -29.17 3.13
CA SER A 4 -18.14 -27.87 2.71
C SER A 4 -18.96 -27.39 1.52
N SER A 5 -19.86 -26.44 1.75
CA SER A 5 -20.65 -25.79 0.71
C SER A 5 -19.80 -24.67 0.09
N SER A 6 -19.17 -24.96 -1.05
CA SER A 6 -18.58 -23.93 -1.91
C SER A 6 -19.69 -23.09 -2.53
N VAL A 7 -19.73 -21.79 -2.21
CA VAL A 7 -20.64 -20.85 -2.86
C VAL A 7 -20.23 -20.68 -4.34
N PRO A 8 -21.14 -20.84 -5.31
CA PRO A 8 -20.81 -20.68 -6.73
C PRO A 8 -20.43 -19.23 -7.09
N LEU A 9 -19.41 -19.09 -7.93
CA LEU A 9 -18.81 -17.82 -8.41
C LEU A 9 -19.80 -16.82 -9.02
N HIS A 10 -20.95 -17.29 -9.53
CA HIS A 10 -21.97 -16.47 -10.18
C HIS A 10 -22.73 -15.54 -9.20
N HIS A 11 -22.65 -15.82 -7.89
CA HIS A 11 -23.33 -15.02 -6.86
C HIS A 11 -22.45 -13.93 -6.24
N VAL A 12 -21.16 -13.87 -6.58
CA VAL A 12 -20.21 -12.88 -6.03
C VAL A 12 -20.21 -11.57 -6.83
N PHE A 13 -20.61 -11.62 -8.09
CA PHE A 13 -20.66 -10.46 -8.97
C PHE A 13 -22.05 -10.37 -9.61
N PRO A 14 -22.91 -9.39 -9.25
CA PRO A 14 -24.07 -9.12 -10.09
C PRO A 14 -23.57 -8.75 -11.49
N GLU A 15 -24.22 -9.27 -12.53
CA GLU A 15 -24.04 -8.76 -13.88
C GLU A 15 -24.20 -7.24 -13.82
N VAL A 16 -23.09 -6.53 -14.05
CA VAL A 16 -23.09 -5.08 -14.11
C VAL A 16 -23.85 -4.71 -15.38
N GLY A 17 -25.13 -4.44 -15.22
CA GLY A 17 -25.99 -3.87 -16.24
C GLY A 17 -25.31 -2.65 -16.85
N ALA A 18 -25.20 -2.68 -18.18
CA ALA A 18 -24.57 -1.64 -18.97
C ALA A 18 -25.17 -0.27 -18.65
N THR A 19 -24.43 0.61 -17.97
CA THR A 19 -24.50 2.08 -18.14
C THR A 19 -23.23 2.73 -17.57
N SER A 20 -22.61 3.62 -18.36
CA SER A 20 -21.37 4.38 -18.13
C SER A 20 -20.06 3.64 -18.44
N GLU A 21 -19.59 3.79 -19.68
CA GLU A 21 -18.25 3.39 -20.15
C GLU A 21 -17.14 4.25 -19.51
N ARG A 22 -16.96 4.18 -18.19
CA ARG A 22 -15.67 4.59 -17.61
C ARG A 22 -14.66 3.48 -17.90
N PRO A 23 -13.51 3.78 -18.54
CA PRO A 23 -12.47 2.79 -18.77
C PRO A 23 -12.08 2.15 -17.44
N ARG A 24 -12.19 0.81 -17.34
CA ARG A 24 -11.69 0.08 -16.17
C ARG A 24 -10.17 0.19 -16.16
N ILE A 25 -9.61 0.84 -15.15
CA ILE A 25 -8.15 1.01 -14.99
C ILE A 25 -7.58 -0.34 -14.54
N PRO A 26 -6.83 -1.06 -15.39
CA PRO A 26 -6.19 -2.30 -14.99
C PRO A 26 -5.14 -1.99 -13.92
N MET A 27 -5.03 -2.84 -12.91
CA MET A 27 -3.92 -2.74 -11.93
C MET A 27 -2.60 -3.31 -12.50
N VAL A 28 -2.49 -3.39 -13.83
CA VAL A 28 -1.36 -3.88 -14.63
C VAL A 28 -1.01 -2.76 -15.59
N SER A 29 0.22 -2.23 -15.54
CA SER A 29 0.58 -1.06 -16.36
C SER A 29 1.02 -1.47 -17.78
N ASP A 30 0.78 -0.56 -18.72
CA ASP A 30 1.32 -0.54 -20.08
C ASP A 30 2.64 0.27 -20.15
N GLY A 31 3.37 0.39 -19.04
CA GLY A 31 4.69 1.04 -18.99
C GLY A 31 4.68 2.57 -19.02
N ARG A 32 3.53 3.24 -18.81
CA ARG A 32 3.50 4.70 -18.72
C ARG A 32 3.79 5.18 -17.30
N GLU A 33 4.89 5.93 -17.17
CA GLU A 33 5.29 6.64 -15.95
C GLU A 33 4.15 7.56 -15.47
N THR A 34 3.56 7.24 -14.31
CA THR A 34 2.59 8.11 -13.67
C THR A 34 3.34 9.12 -12.81
N HIS A 35 3.40 10.38 -13.26
CA HIS A 35 3.80 11.50 -12.43
C HIS A 35 2.81 11.67 -11.26
N PHE A 36 3.26 11.41 -10.04
CA PHE A 36 2.48 11.64 -8.82
C PHE A 36 2.53 13.14 -8.47
N PHE A 37 1.43 13.84 -8.70
CA PHE A 37 1.17 15.13 -8.06
C PHE A 37 0.03 14.94 -7.07
N LEU A 38 0.27 15.19 -5.78
CA LEU A 38 -0.42 16.22 -5.00
C LEU A 38 -0.08 16.18 -3.51
N SER A 39 0.09 17.41 -3.01
CA SER A 39 0.32 17.88 -1.65
C SER A 39 -0.46 17.15 -0.56
N CYS A 40 0.24 16.80 0.53
CA CYS A 40 -0.38 16.54 1.82
C CYS A 40 0.42 17.21 2.94
N GLU A 41 0.11 18.47 3.18
CA GLU A 41 0.62 19.32 4.28
C GLU A 41 0.38 18.77 5.71
N TYR A 42 -0.33 17.64 5.86
CA TYR A 42 -0.89 17.21 7.13
C TYR A 42 -0.11 16.11 7.87
N ALA A 43 0.67 15.28 7.17
CA ALA A 43 1.48 14.25 7.85
C ALA A 43 2.71 14.84 8.58
N ARG A 44 2.94 16.15 8.46
CA ARG A 44 4.08 16.93 8.99
C ARG A 44 4.30 16.83 10.50
N HIS A 45 3.30 16.41 11.28
CA HIS A 45 3.36 16.40 12.75
C HIS A 45 3.80 15.08 13.40
N VAL A 46 4.21 14.06 12.63
CA VAL A 46 4.73 12.82 13.23
C VAL A 46 6.20 12.99 13.62
N LEU A 47 6.48 12.88 14.93
CA LEU A 47 7.85 12.82 15.44
C LEU A 47 8.53 11.53 14.97
N THR A 48 9.52 11.67 14.10
CA THR A 48 10.40 10.57 13.67
C THR A 48 11.26 10.11 14.84
N VAL A 49 11.27 8.81 15.11
CA VAL A 49 12.20 8.19 16.06
C VAL A 49 13.36 7.62 15.25
N ALA A 50 14.59 7.87 15.70
CA ALA A 50 15.77 7.33 15.04
C ALA A 50 15.72 5.80 15.02
N LEU A 51 15.91 5.22 13.83
CA LEU A 51 16.12 3.77 13.68
C LEU A 51 17.44 3.38 14.35
N SER A 52 17.40 2.33 15.17
CA SER A 52 18.64 1.68 15.59
C SER A 52 19.38 1.07 14.40
N ASP A 53 20.66 0.76 14.55
CA ASP A 53 21.44 0.14 13.48
C ASP A 53 20.89 -1.22 13.03
N ALA A 54 20.34 -1.99 13.98
CA ALA A 54 19.68 -3.26 13.69
C ALA A 54 18.42 -3.06 12.82
N GLU A 55 17.58 -2.09 13.18
CA GLU A 55 16.34 -1.78 12.45
C GLU A 55 16.61 -1.19 11.06
N PHE A 56 17.66 -0.37 10.94
CA PHE A 56 18.09 0.11 9.64
C PHE A 56 18.65 -1.02 8.77
N GLY A 57 19.47 -1.91 9.34
CA GLY A 57 19.97 -3.10 8.64
C GLY A 57 18.83 -4.01 8.17
N GLU A 58 17.79 -4.19 9.00
CA GLU A 58 16.56 -4.91 8.63
C GLU A 58 15.84 -4.24 7.46
N ALA A 59 15.65 -2.91 7.51
CA ALA A 59 15.01 -2.17 6.43
C ALA A 59 15.74 -2.35 5.09
N VAL A 60 17.08 -2.24 5.10
CA VAL A 60 17.93 -2.46 3.92
C VAL A 60 17.77 -3.89 3.38
N ALA A 61 17.81 -4.89 4.27
CA ALA A 61 17.68 -6.29 3.87
C ALA A 61 16.31 -6.60 3.25
N LEU A 62 15.23 -6.04 3.81
CA LEU A 62 13.86 -6.24 3.32
C LEU A 62 13.57 -5.47 2.02
N ALA A 63 14.16 -4.29 1.84
CA ALA A 63 13.99 -3.48 0.64
C ALA A 63 14.65 -4.15 -0.58
N GLY A 64 15.76 -4.86 -0.36
CA GLY A 64 16.44 -5.62 -1.39
C GLY A 64 17.39 -4.77 -2.25
N PRO A 65 18.11 -5.41 -3.19
CA PRO A 65 19.24 -4.79 -3.89
C PRO A 65 18.85 -3.82 -5.01
N SER A 66 17.58 -3.76 -5.40
CA SER A 66 17.09 -2.86 -6.46
C SER A 66 16.96 -1.40 -6.03
N VAL A 67 17.12 -1.14 -4.72
CA VAL A 67 16.97 0.19 -4.13
C VAL A 67 18.08 0.47 -3.13
N VAL A 68 18.31 1.76 -2.90
CA VAL A 68 19.20 2.26 -1.84
C VAL A 68 18.35 2.86 -0.73
N CYS A 69 18.58 2.41 0.49
CA CYS A 69 17.96 2.98 1.68
C CYS A 69 18.89 3.98 2.36
N SER A 70 18.32 5.09 2.85
CA SER A 70 19.03 6.04 3.71
C SER A 70 18.18 6.40 4.94
N ARG A 71 18.86 6.77 6.02
CA ARG A 71 18.19 7.18 7.27
C ARG A 71 17.58 8.58 7.08
N PRO A 72 16.40 8.85 7.65
CA PRO A 72 15.91 10.21 7.75
C PRO A 72 16.78 11.01 8.73
N THR A 73 17.02 12.29 8.42
CA THR A 73 17.64 13.21 9.37
C THR A 73 16.61 13.74 10.35
N PRO A 74 17.01 14.18 11.57
CA PRO A 74 16.09 14.76 12.53
C PRO A 74 15.28 15.92 11.93
N GLY A 75 13.96 15.90 12.15
CA GLY A 75 13.04 16.92 11.63
C GLY A 75 12.50 16.66 10.22
N GLN A 76 13.02 15.66 9.49
CA GLN A 76 12.41 15.25 8.22
C GLN A 76 11.06 14.54 8.45
N ASN A 77 10.17 14.73 7.49
CA ASN A 77 8.89 14.06 7.42
C ASN A 77 8.84 13.06 6.27
N ILE A 78 8.21 11.90 6.49
CA ILE A 78 8.11 10.83 5.50
C ILE A 78 7.41 11.27 4.20
N VAL A 79 6.55 12.30 4.27
CA VAL A 79 5.82 12.81 3.09
C VAL A 79 6.51 13.96 2.37
N ASP A 80 7.60 14.47 2.92
CA ASP A 80 8.35 15.61 2.38
C ASP A 80 9.74 15.15 1.92
N PRO A 81 9.84 14.47 0.76
CA PRO A 81 11.08 13.88 0.30
C PRO A 81 12.15 14.94 -0.01
N PRO A 82 13.44 14.66 0.29
CA PRO A 82 14.55 15.59 0.03
C PRO A 82 14.80 15.79 -1.47
N SER A 83 14.37 14.86 -2.33
CA SER A 83 14.36 15.04 -3.78
C SER A 83 13.24 14.20 -4.41
N PRO A 84 12.83 14.50 -5.66
CA PRO A 84 11.78 13.75 -6.36
C PRO A 84 12.08 12.26 -6.57
N LEU A 85 13.34 11.84 -6.41
CA LEU A 85 13.75 10.44 -6.54
C LEU A 85 13.57 9.63 -5.25
N HIS A 86 13.30 10.31 -4.14
CA HIS A 86 13.10 9.69 -2.83
C HIS A 86 11.60 9.55 -2.56
N PHE A 87 11.23 8.44 -1.94
CA PHE A 87 9.98 8.35 -1.21
C PHE A 87 10.20 7.63 0.12
N GLY A 88 9.41 7.99 1.11
CA GLY A 88 9.53 7.46 2.45
C GLY A 88 8.73 6.16 2.62
N VAL A 89 9.30 5.22 3.37
CA VAL A 89 8.70 3.90 3.60
C VAL A 89 8.86 3.49 5.06
N HIS A 90 7.76 3.08 5.69
CA HIS A 90 7.80 2.55 7.05
C HIS A 90 8.47 1.19 7.12
N LEU A 91 9.28 0.96 8.16
CA LEU A 91 9.87 -0.36 8.42
C LEU A 91 8.78 -1.45 8.53
N ALA A 92 7.69 -1.14 9.23
CA ALA A 92 6.56 -2.06 9.37
C ALA A 92 5.92 -2.45 8.02
N SER A 93 5.92 -1.55 7.03
CA SER A 93 5.43 -1.86 5.68
C SER A 93 6.34 -2.85 4.96
N LEU A 94 7.66 -2.73 5.13
CA LEU A 94 8.63 -3.70 4.62
C LEU A 94 8.46 -5.06 5.30
N GLN A 95 8.25 -5.09 6.62
CA GLN A 95 8.06 -6.32 7.39
C GLN A 95 6.83 -7.13 6.92
N VAL A 96 5.78 -6.45 6.47
CA VAL A 96 4.54 -7.09 6.01
C VAL A 96 4.46 -7.37 4.51
N GLY A 97 5.56 -7.19 3.79
CA GLY A 97 5.64 -7.63 2.39
C GLY A 97 5.66 -6.53 1.33
N LEU A 98 5.83 -5.25 1.68
CA LEU A 98 6.12 -4.23 0.67
C LEU A 98 7.49 -4.50 0.03
N ARG A 99 7.56 -4.60 -1.29
CA ARG A 99 8.78 -4.95 -2.05
C ARG A 99 9.00 -3.99 -3.21
N PHE A 100 10.23 -3.93 -3.71
CA PHE A 100 10.66 -3.06 -4.81
C PHE A 100 11.13 -3.84 -6.05
N PRO A 101 10.94 -3.30 -7.27
CA PRO A 101 10.18 -2.07 -7.59
C PRO A 101 8.70 -2.21 -7.20
N LEU A 102 8.02 -1.08 -6.95
CA LEU A 102 6.63 -1.12 -6.49
C LEU A 102 5.74 -1.77 -7.56
N HIS A 103 4.97 -2.78 -7.16
CA HIS A 103 4.05 -3.41 -8.08
C HIS A 103 2.98 -2.41 -8.54
N THR A 104 2.57 -2.46 -9.81
CA THR A 104 1.59 -1.56 -10.45
C THR A 104 0.28 -1.44 -9.67
N ALA A 105 -0.11 -2.48 -8.96
CA ALA A 105 -1.23 -2.48 -8.03
C ALA A 105 -1.11 -1.43 -6.90
N HIS A 106 0.07 -1.31 -6.28
CA HIS A 106 0.33 -0.26 -5.30
C HIS A 106 0.20 1.10 -5.96
N LEU A 107 0.76 1.26 -7.17
CA LEU A 107 0.66 2.50 -7.94
C LEU A 107 -0.79 2.89 -8.25
N SER A 108 -1.62 1.92 -8.65
CA SER A 108 -3.05 2.14 -8.94
C SER A 108 -3.83 2.56 -7.69
N VAL A 109 -3.58 1.93 -6.54
CA VAL A 109 -4.26 2.31 -5.28
C VAL A 109 -3.78 3.68 -4.80
N MET A 110 -2.49 3.99 -4.92
CA MET A 110 -1.94 5.32 -4.61
C MET A 110 -2.56 6.40 -5.49
N SER A 111 -2.62 6.16 -6.80
CA SER A 111 -3.25 7.07 -7.76
C SER A 111 -4.73 7.28 -7.46
N TYR A 112 -5.48 6.21 -7.15
CA TYR A 112 -6.90 6.31 -6.81
C TYR A 112 -7.16 7.18 -5.57
N TYR A 113 -6.33 7.07 -4.53
CA TYR A 113 -6.49 7.84 -3.29
C TYR A 113 -5.75 9.18 -3.28
N GLY A 114 -4.88 9.44 -4.26
CA GLY A 114 -4.04 10.64 -4.30
C GLY A 114 -3.04 10.70 -3.15
N VAL A 115 -2.37 9.58 -2.84
CA VAL A 115 -1.42 9.45 -1.73
C VAL A 115 -0.11 8.80 -2.17
N ILE A 116 0.94 8.97 -1.36
CA ILE A 116 2.28 8.38 -1.60
C ILE A 116 2.53 7.15 -0.69
N PRO A 117 3.59 6.34 -0.95
CA PRO A 117 3.82 5.08 -0.21
C PRO A 117 3.90 5.27 1.31
N GLY A 118 4.53 6.35 1.75
CA GLY A 118 4.70 6.71 3.17
C GLY A 118 3.40 7.09 3.88
N GLN A 119 2.30 7.32 3.15
CA GLN A 119 1.00 7.62 3.76
C GLN A 119 0.16 6.37 3.99
N PHE A 120 0.50 5.23 3.38
CA PHE A 120 -0.20 3.98 3.62
C PHE A 120 0.21 3.35 4.96
N SER A 121 -0.78 2.83 5.69
CA SER A 121 -0.51 1.93 6.81
C SER A 121 0.11 0.61 6.34
N PRO A 122 0.85 -0.10 7.22
CA PRO A 122 1.38 -1.43 6.89
C PRO A 122 0.27 -2.39 6.47
N THR A 123 -0.88 -2.35 7.15
CA THR A 123 -2.07 -3.14 6.79
C THR A 123 -2.53 -2.89 5.34
N THR A 124 -2.51 -1.64 4.89
CA THR A 124 -2.85 -1.29 3.51
C THR A 124 -1.90 -1.95 2.52
N HIS A 125 -0.58 -1.82 2.74
CA HIS A 125 0.43 -2.45 1.88
C HIS A 125 0.25 -3.98 1.81
N MET A 126 0.02 -4.61 2.95
CA MET A 126 -0.22 -6.05 3.04
C MET A 126 -1.47 -6.48 2.27
N PHE A 127 -2.58 -5.74 2.34
CA PHE A 127 -3.78 -6.07 1.57
C PHE A 127 -3.58 -5.91 0.07
N ILE A 128 -2.85 -4.89 -0.38
CA ILE A 128 -2.51 -4.72 -1.80
C ILE A 128 -1.62 -5.88 -2.27
N ALA A 129 -0.58 -6.22 -1.51
CA ALA A 129 0.33 -7.32 -1.82
C ALA A 129 -0.38 -8.68 -1.85
N GLY A 130 -1.29 -8.94 -0.91
CA GLY A 130 -2.06 -10.19 -0.86
C GLY A 130 -3.17 -10.29 -1.92
N PHE A 131 -3.68 -9.15 -2.40
CA PHE A 131 -4.79 -9.13 -3.37
C PHE A 131 -4.39 -9.77 -4.71
N LEU A 132 -3.17 -9.52 -5.18
CA LEU A 132 -2.74 -9.98 -6.50
C LEU A 132 -2.60 -11.51 -6.59
N PRO A 133 -1.89 -12.20 -5.68
CA PRO A 133 -1.87 -13.67 -5.68
C PRO A 133 -3.26 -14.26 -5.58
N ARG A 134 -4.18 -13.60 -4.85
CA ARG A 134 -5.55 -14.07 -4.73
C ARG A 134 -6.33 -13.93 -6.04
N CYS A 135 -6.21 -12.80 -6.74
CA CYS A 135 -6.76 -12.62 -8.07
C CYS A 135 -6.22 -13.66 -9.05
N MET A 136 -4.90 -13.88 -9.07
CA MET A 136 -4.26 -14.89 -9.92
C MET A 136 -4.79 -16.30 -9.64
N HIS A 137 -4.87 -16.69 -8.37
CA HIS A 137 -5.40 -18.00 -7.96
C HIS A 137 -6.85 -18.22 -8.41
N LEU A 138 -7.66 -17.16 -8.47
CA LEU A 138 -9.05 -17.19 -8.90
C LEU A 138 -9.23 -17.00 -10.41
N GLY A 139 -8.16 -16.80 -11.18
CA GLY A 139 -8.25 -16.47 -12.61
C GLY A 139 -8.88 -15.10 -12.89
N ILE A 140 -8.93 -14.21 -11.90
CA ILE A 140 -9.53 -12.88 -12.01
C ILE A 140 -8.44 -11.87 -12.35
N ARG A 141 -8.68 -11.03 -13.36
CA ARG A 141 -7.79 -9.91 -13.65
C ARG A 141 -7.96 -8.83 -12.56
N PRO A 142 -6.88 -8.36 -11.91
CA PRO A 142 -6.98 -7.35 -10.88
C PRO A 142 -7.30 -5.98 -11.48
N PHE A 143 -8.39 -5.38 -11.01
CA PHE A 143 -8.80 -4.02 -11.32
C PHE A 143 -9.09 -3.25 -10.04
N ILE A 144 -8.97 -1.92 -10.09
CA ILE A 144 -9.15 -1.08 -8.91
C ILE A 144 -10.59 -1.16 -8.35
N ASP A 145 -11.59 -1.30 -9.20
CA ASP A 145 -13.00 -1.48 -8.81
C ASP A 145 -13.23 -2.80 -8.06
N ILE A 146 -12.60 -3.89 -8.48
CA ILE A 146 -12.61 -5.18 -7.78
C ILE A 146 -11.92 -5.05 -6.42
N PHE A 147 -10.78 -4.34 -6.36
CA PHE A 147 -10.13 -4.07 -5.08
C PHE A 147 -11.09 -3.31 -4.13
N LEU A 148 -11.75 -2.25 -4.61
CA LEU A 148 -12.69 -1.44 -3.84
C LEU A 148 -14.01 -2.17 -3.49
N HIS A 149 -14.30 -3.29 -4.15
CA HIS A 149 -15.39 -4.20 -3.78
C HIS A 149 -15.09 -4.96 -2.48
N PHE A 150 -13.84 -5.37 -2.25
CA PHE A 150 -13.44 -6.06 -1.02
C PHE A 150 -13.01 -5.09 0.08
N PHE A 151 -12.50 -3.93 -0.29
CA PHE A 151 -11.84 -3.02 0.63
C PHE A 151 -12.46 -1.62 0.64
N HIS A 152 -12.35 -0.91 1.75
CA HIS A 152 -12.70 0.49 1.86
C HIS A 152 -11.64 1.26 2.64
N SER A 153 -11.46 2.54 2.29
CA SER A 153 -10.62 3.43 3.07
C SER A 153 -11.23 3.68 4.43
N ILE A 154 -10.39 3.64 5.44
CA ILE A 154 -10.63 4.20 6.76
C ILE A 154 -9.60 5.29 6.97
N ARG A 155 -10.06 6.50 7.31
CA ARG A 155 -9.16 7.52 7.82
C ARG A 155 -8.94 7.19 9.29
N PRO A 156 -7.72 6.88 9.74
CA PRO A 156 -7.46 6.70 11.16
C PRO A 156 -7.90 7.99 11.87
N GLY A 157 -9.00 7.95 12.64
CA GLY A 157 -9.65 9.13 13.19
C GLY A 157 -8.84 9.80 14.29
N GLY A 158 -8.85 11.14 14.28
CA GLY A 158 -8.30 12.06 15.28
C GLY A 158 -7.78 13.35 14.64
N SER A 159 -8.00 14.51 15.25
CA SER A 159 -7.40 15.81 14.84
C SER A 159 -5.86 15.76 14.77
N GLU A 160 -5.26 14.74 15.39
CA GLU A 160 -3.82 14.50 15.46
C GLU A 160 -3.28 13.58 14.34
N SER A 161 -4.10 13.10 13.41
CA SER A 161 -3.65 12.20 12.34
C SER A 161 -4.16 12.47 10.92
N PRO A 162 -4.31 13.74 10.49
CA PRO A 162 -4.58 14.03 9.09
C PRO A 162 -3.36 13.60 8.24
N GLY A 163 -3.58 12.92 7.12
CA GLY A 163 -2.52 12.60 6.15
C GLY A 163 -2.09 11.13 6.03
N TYR A 164 -2.63 10.20 6.83
CA TYR A 164 -2.41 8.75 6.62
C TYR A 164 -3.69 8.05 6.12
N LEU A 165 -3.51 7.03 5.28
CA LEU A 165 -4.58 6.19 4.76
C LEU A 165 -4.41 4.76 5.25
N SER A 166 -5.46 4.23 5.88
CA SER A 166 -5.58 2.80 6.13
C SER A 166 -6.75 2.23 5.33
N ILE A 167 -6.64 0.97 4.96
CA ILE A 167 -7.68 0.24 4.24
C ILE A 167 -8.15 -0.92 5.12
N SER A 168 -9.46 -1.14 5.13
CA SER A 168 -10.11 -2.25 5.83
C SER A 168 -10.90 -3.10 4.86
N GLN A 169 -11.07 -4.39 5.20
CA GLN A 169 -12.00 -5.27 4.50
C GLN A 169 -13.45 -4.86 4.80
N ARG A 170 -14.31 -4.90 3.78
CA ARG A 170 -15.75 -4.64 3.94
C ARG A 170 -16.42 -5.82 4.64
N ALA A 171 -17.40 -5.51 5.49
CA ALA A 171 -18.29 -6.52 6.04
C ALA A 171 -19.00 -7.27 4.91
N GLY A 172 -19.05 -8.61 4.98
CA GLY A 172 -19.66 -9.46 3.95
C GLY A 172 -18.77 -9.78 2.74
N HIS A 173 -17.70 -9.01 2.50
CA HIS A 173 -16.79 -9.18 1.36
C HIS A 173 -15.34 -9.32 1.84
N ARG A 174 -15.08 -10.30 2.71
CA ARG A 174 -13.73 -10.53 3.26
C ARG A 174 -12.94 -11.45 2.35
N LEU A 175 -11.76 -11.00 1.97
CA LEU A 175 -10.80 -11.75 1.17
C LEU A 175 -9.78 -12.52 2.02
N PHE A 176 -9.45 -11.98 3.20
CA PHE A 176 -8.49 -12.53 4.15
C PHE A 176 -9.14 -12.79 5.51
N GLU A 177 -8.78 -13.91 6.14
CA GLU A 177 -9.23 -14.24 7.49
C GLU A 177 -8.50 -13.35 8.52
N ALA A 178 -9.20 -12.90 9.57
CA ALA A 178 -8.65 -11.99 10.58
C ALA A 178 -7.33 -12.49 11.19
N LYS A 179 -7.25 -13.80 11.48
CA LYS A 179 -6.06 -14.46 12.04
C LYS A 179 -4.84 -14.47 11.10
N SER A 180 -4.99 -14.06 9.84
CA SER A 180 -3.92 -14.10 8.85
C SER A 180 -3.04 -12.84 8.86
N TYR A 181 -3.37 -11.84 9.69
CA TYR A 181 -2.62 -10.61 9.79
C TYR A 181 -2.72 -9.96 11.18
N PRO A 182 -1.75 -9.09 11.57
CA PRO A 182 -1.81 -8.40 12.85
C PRO A 182 -3.00 -7.45 12.95
N ASP A 183 -3.69 -7.45 14.11
CA ASP A 183 -4.82 -6.55 14.37
C ASP A 183 -4.44 -5.07 14.39
N SER A 184 -3.19 -4.77 14.77
CA SER A 184 -2.65 -3.41 14.73
C SER A 184 -1.13 -3.42 14.66
N PHE A 185 -0.59 -2.37 14.07
CA PHE A 185 0.83 -2.03 14.18
C PHE A 185 0.92 -0.88 15.18
N LYS A 186 1.59 -1.07 16.32
CA LYS A 186 1.81 0.03 17.27
C LYS A 186 3.05 0.81 16.85
N GLY A 187 2.98 2.14 16.88
CA GLY A 187 4.14 3.01 16.62
C GLY A 187 4.73 2.96 15.21
N TRP A 188 4.09 2.30 14.23
CA TRP A 188 4.64 2.10 12.89
C TRP A 188 5.03 3.40 12.17
N ARG A 189 4.37 4.50 12.48
CA ARG A 189 4.61 5.81 11.85
C ARG A 189 5.98 6.40 12.19
N GLN A 190 6.55 6.02 13.33
CA GLN A 190 7.77 6.62 13.86
C GLN A 190 9.05 6.11 13.19
N LYS A 191 9.01 4.90 12.62
CA LYS A 191 10.18 4.20 12.08
C LYS A 191 10.04 4.04 10.57
N TRP A 192 10.88 4.76 9.82
CA TRP A 192 10.83 4.80 8.37
C TRP A 192 12.20 5.14 7.78
N VAL A 193 12.39 4.76 6.52
CA VAL A 193 13.60 5.04 5.73
C VAL A 193 13.24 5.76 4.45
N TRP A 194 14.20 6.48 3.90
CA TRP A 194 14.12 6.90 2.50
C TRP A 194 14.53 5.76 1.58
N VAL A 195 13.86 5.66 0.44
CA VAL A 195 14.17 4.70 -0.61
C VAL A 195 14.39 5.45 -1.93
N THR A 196 15.43 5.05 -2.66
CA THR A 196 15.75 5.53 -4.02
C THR A 196 16.14 4.36 -4.90
N SER A 197 15.94 4.46 -6.22
CA SER A 197 16.36 3.40 -7.14
C SER A 197 17.87 3.45 -7.38
N VAL A 198 18.48 2.29 -7.58
CA VAL A 198 19.90 2.18 -7.96
C VAL A 198 20.17 2.81 -9.33
N ASP A 199 19.19 2.83 -10.24
CA ASP A 199 19.35 3.33 -11.61
C ASP A 199 19.05 4.84 -11.76
N GLY A 200 18.77 5.54 -10.65
CA GLY A 200 18.47 6.98 -10.65
C GLY A 200 17.11 7.37 -11.25
N ARG A 201 16.36 6.43 -11.84
CA ARG A 201 14.93 6.56 -12.15
C ARG A 201 14.19 6.21 -10.86
N GLY A 202 13.37 7.08 -10.27
CA GLY A 202 12.73 6.85 -8.96
C GLY A 202 12.20 5.41 -8.80
N ALA A 203 12.25 4.82 -7.60
CA ALA A 203 11.99 3.39 -7.35
C ALA A 203 10.51 2.96 -7.49
N VAL A 204 9.80 3.58 -8.43
CA VAL A 204 8.36 3.50 -8.68
C VAL A 204 8.09 2.68 -9.93
#